data_AF-A0AAF3F329-F1
#
_entry.id   AF-A0AAF3F329-F1
#
_cell.length_a   1.000
_cell.length_b   1.000
_cell.length_c   1.000
_cell.angle_alpha   90.00
_cell.angle_beta   90.00
_cell.angle_gamma   90.00
#
_symmetry.space_group_name_H-M   'P 1'
#
loop_
_entity.id
_entity.type
_entity.pdbx_description
1 polymer ?
#
loop_
_entity_poly.entity_id
_entity_poly.type
_entity_poly.pdbx_seq_one_letter_code
_entity_poly.pdbx_strand_id
1 'polypeptide(L)'
;MFLLLFICIFVTNFGQRIPEGFSAKIARFPEARCDFFVREDGPDGRILAGTNLDTSLYYDIKCKPAKGFCLQVTNCTVSGDEDRSRQYAIIDHNGCSLESSLFGDVEYLSDFRAGVPNPFPIRFRGNSSTVIFYCITTLIPREHSNCEHVKCANKN
;
A
#
# COMPACT_ATOMS: atom_id res chain seq x y z
N MET A 1 70.75 -32.80 -3.52
CA MET A 1 70.29 -32.17 -4.78
C MET A 1 68.79 -31.95 -4.63
N PHE A 2 68.37 -30.68 -4.47
CA PHE A 2 67.00 -30.13 -4.30
C PHE A 2 66.17 -30.68 -3.12
N LEU A 3 65.85 -29.96 -2.03
CA LEU A 3 65.39 -28.58 -1.79
C LEU A 3 64.08 -28.22 -2.50
N LEU A 4 62.95 -28.50 -1.84
CA LEU A 4 61.60 -27.92 -2.00
C LEU A 4 60.97 -27.94 -0.59
N LEU A 5 61.18 -26.96 0.28
CA LEU A 5 60.50 -25.67 0.42
C LEU A 5 58.95 -25.70 0.35
N PHE A 6 58.32 -25.40 1.50
CA PHE A 6 57.19 -24.46 1.69
C PHE A 6 55.81 -24.90 1.10
N ILE A 7 54.64 -24.83 1.74
CA ILE A 7 54.04 -23.93 2.74
C ILE A 7 52.86 -24.69 3.38
N CYS A 8 52.87 -24.92 4.70
CA CYS A 8 51.64 -25.29 5.40
C CYS A 8 50.83 -24.00 5.63
N ILE A 9 49.80 -23.78 4.81
CA ILE A 9 48.83 -22.71 5.00
C ILE A 9 48.04 -23.04 6.28
N PHE A 10 48.42 -22.42 7.39
CA PHE A 10 47.57 -22.35 8.57
C PHE A 10 46.34 -21.49 8.23
N VAL A 11 45.26 -22.14 7.79
CA VAL A 11 43.94 -21.53 7.73
C VAL A 11 43.50 -21.32 9.18
N THR A 12 43.82 -20.16 9.74
CA THR A 12 43.23 -19.73 10.99
C THR A 12 41.75 -19.50 10.74
N ASN A 13 40.93 -20.38 11.30
CA ASN A 13 39.49 -20.23 11.38
C ASN A 13 39.20 -18.98 12.23
N PHE A 14 39.18 -17.80 11.60
CA PHE A 14 38.50 -16.63 12.16
C PHE A 14 37.00 -16.84 11.95
N GLY A 15 36.43 -17.78 12.71
CA GLY A 15 35.01 -17.77 12.97
C GLY A 15 34.71 -16.47 13.71
N GLN A 16 34.19 -15.47 12.99
CA GLN A 16 33.67 -14.27 13.60
C GLN A 16 32.56 -14.71 14.57
N ARG A 17 32.86 -14.68 15.86
CA ARG A 17 31.83 -14.80 16.90
C ARG A 17 30.90 -13.61 16.72
N ILE A 18 29.71 -13.87 16.18
CA ILE A 18 28.60 -12.93 16.22
C ILE A 18 28.34 -12.71 17.72
N PRO A 19 28.42 -11.47 18.24
CA PRO A 19 28.12 -11.23 19.64
C PRO A 19 26.66 -11.62 19.89
N GLU A 20 26.47 -12.64 20.74
CA GLU A 20 25.19 -13.00 21.32
C GLU A 20 24.66 -11.80 22.11
N GLY A 21 23.79 -11.00 21.52
CA GLY A 21 23.28 -9.82 22.21
C GLY A 21 22.50 -8.82 21.39
N PHE A 22 22.49 -8.89 20.05
CA PHE A 22 21.57 -8.07 19.27
C PHE A 22 20.19 -8.74 19.18
N SER A 23 19.48 -8.79 20.30
CA SER A 23 18.02 -8.96 20.28
C SER A 23 17.44 -7.68 19.71
N ALA A 24 17.42 -7.58 18.37
CA ALA A 24 16.52 -6.65 17.71
C ALA A 24 15.11 -7.05 18.18
N LYS A 25 14.54 -6.31 19.13
CA LYS A 25 13.11 -6.38 19.39
C LYS A 25 12.44 -6.10 18.06
N ILE A 26 11.95 -7.15 17.41
CA ILE A 26 11.16 -7.04 16.19
C ILE A 26 9.96 -6.19 16.59
N ALA A 27 9.97 -4.91 16.18
CA ALA A 27 8.86 -4.01 16.40
C ALA A 27 7.65 -4.61 15.67
N ARG A 28 6.71 -5.18 16.41
CA ARG A 28 5.46 -5.68 15.84
C ARG A 28 4.55 -4.49 15.62
N PHE A 29 4.42 -4.08 14.37
CA PHE A 29 3.37 -3.16 13.95
C PHE A 29 2.03 -3.91 13.97
N PRO A 30 0.95 -3.29 14.50
CA PRO A 30 -0.37 -3.88 14.42
C PRO A 30 -0.82 -4.00 12.96
N GLU A 31 -1.56 -5.05 12.66
CA GLU A 31 -2.20 -5.22 11.35
C GLU A 31 -3.38 -4.25 11.20
N ALA A 32 -3.49 -3.63 10.03
CA ALA A 32 -4.63 -2.80 9.68
C ALA A 32 -5.86 -3.69 9.41
N ARG A 33 -6.94 -3.49 10.18
CA ARG A 33 -8.21 -4.21 9.95
C ARG A 33 -9.21 -3.25 9.32
N CYS A 34 -9.40 -3.37 8.01
CA CYS A 34 -10.14 -2.38 7.21
C CYS A 34 -11.33 -2.98 6.47
N ASP A 35 -12.39 -2.19 6.39
CA ASP A 35 -13.56 -2.41 5.56
C ASP A 35 -13.51 -1.47 4.34
N PHE A 36 -13.87 -2.00 3.17
CA PHE A 36 -13.86 -1.28 1.90
C PHE A 36 -15.30 -1.07 1.40
N PHE A 37 -15.60 0.16 1.00
CA PHE A 37 -16.90 0.53 0.44
C PHE A 37 -16.71 1.32 -0.85
N VAL A 38 -17.64 1.18 -1.78
CA VAL A 38 -17.75 2.07 -2.95
C VAL A 38 -18.89 3.04 -2.68
N ARG A 39 -18.64 4.34 -2.83
CA ARG A 39 -19.64 5.40 -2.67
C ARG A 39 -19.83 6.19 -3.95
N GLU A 40 -21.01 6.77 -4.08
CA GLU A 40 -21.38 7.72 -5.13
C GLU A 40 -20.76 9.10 -4.85
N ASP A 41 -20.10 9.69 -5.85
CA ASP A 41 -19.47 11.02 -5.89
C ASP A 41 -18.33 11.28 -4.90
N GLY A 42 -18.50 10.96 -3.61
CA GLY A 42 -17.59 11.38 -2.55
C GLY A 42 -17.74 10.65 -1.21
N PRO A 43 -17.05 11.14 -0.16
CA PRO A 43 -16.91 10.42 1.11
C PRO A 43 -18.22 10.28 1.90
N ASP A 44 -19.17 11.18 1.71
CA ASP A 44 -20.49 11.14 2.35
C ASP A 44 -21.59 10.58 1.43
N GLY A 45 -21.19 10.12 0.23
CA GLY A 45 -22.06 9.49 -0.73
C GLY A 45 -22.69 8.19 -0.24
N ARG A 46 -23.78 7.80 -0.90
CA ARG A 46 -24.46 6.53 -0.66
C ARG A 46 -23.55 5.37 -1.08
N ILE A 47 -23.58 4.29 -0.31
CA ILE A 47 -22.85 3.05 -0.66
C ILE A 47 -23.51 2.38 -1.86
N LEU A 48 -22.71 1.98 -2.82
CA LEU A 48 -23.11 1.35 -4.08
C LEU A 48 -22.79 -0.15 -4.07
N ALA A 49 -23.70 -0.94 -4.61
CA ALA A 49 -23.46 -2.36 -4.93
C ALA A 49 -23.11 -2.56 -6.42
N GLY A 50 -23.37 -1.54 -7.25
CA GLY A 50 -23.14 -1.50 -8.69
C GLY A 50 -23.46 -0.10 -9.20
N THR A 51 -22.89 0.26 -10.36
CA THR A 51 -23.05 1.58 -10.97
C THR A 51 -22.91 1.51 -12.49
N ASN A 52 -23.13 2.63 -13.18
CA ASN A 52 -22.79 2.82 -14.58
C ASN A 52 -21.51 3.67 -14.71
N LEU A 53 -21.11 3.99 -15.94
CA LEU A 53 -19.87 4.75 -16.22
C LEU A 53 -20.02 6.26 -16.07
N ASP A 54 -21.23 6.77 -15.87
CA ASP A 54 -21.54 8.20 -15.80
C ASP A 54 -21.60 8.71 -14.34
N THR A 55 -21.38 7.84 -13.37
CA THR A 55 -21.43 8.15 -11.94
C THR A 55 -20.03 8.19 -11.35
N SER A 56 -19.61 9.34 -10.81
CA SER A 56 -18.35 9.43 -10.07
C SER A 56 -18.36 8.49 -8.87
N LEU A 57 -17.22 7.87 -8.58
CA LEU A 57 -17.07 6.92 -7.48
C LEU A 57 -16.05 7.41 -6.46
N TYR A 58 -16.22 6.93 -5.24
CA TYR A 58 -15.29 7.13 -4.15
C TYR A 58 -15.04 5.80 -3.44
N TYR A 59 -13.81 5.29 -3.51
CA TYR A 59 -13.41 4.08 -2.80
C TYR A 59 -13.05 4.45 -1.36
N ASP A 60 -13.94 4.14 -0.42
CA ASP A 60 -13.84 4.49 1.00
C ASP A 60 -13.25 3.32 1.81
N ILE A 61 -12.15 3.60 2.51
CA ILE A 61 -11.37 2.63 3.30
C ILE A 61 -11.47 3.04 4.77
N LYS A 62 -12.09 2.19 5.59
CA LYS A 62 -12.26 2.44 7.03
C LYS A 62 -11.58 1.36 7.85
N CYS A 63 -10.62 1.75 8.68
CA CYS A 63 -9.88 0.82 9.52
C CYS A 63 -10.24 0.95 11.00
N LYS A 64 -10.07 -0.14 11.75
CA LYS A 64 -10.22 -0.11 13.21
C LYS A 64 -9.11 0.75 13.84
N PRO A 65 -9.42 1.64 14.79
CA PRO A 65 -8.41 2.44 15.47
C PRO A 65 -7.36 1.61 16.20
N ALA A 66 -6.11 2.04 16.12
CA ALA A 66 -4.98 1.48 16.85
C ALA A 66 -4.20 2.60 17.55
N LYS A 67 -4.10 2.53 18.88
CA LYS A 67 -3.51 3.62 19.70
C LYS A 67 -2.06 3.89 19.28
N GLY A 68 -1.77 5.16 18.96
CA GLY A 68 -0.43 5.61 18.57
C GLY A 68 -0.07 5.36 17.10
N PHE A 69 -1.02 4.90 16.29
CA PHE A 69 -0.83 4.65 14.87
C PHE A 69 -1.81 5.45 14.01
N CYS A 70 -1.56 5.44 12.71
CA CYS A 70 -2.37 6.01 11.66
C CYS A 70 -2.42 5.05 10.47
N LEU A 71 -3.55 5.02 9.77
CA LEU A 71 -3.70 4.34 8.49
C LEU A 71 -2.76 4.97 7.45
N GLN A 72 -2.04 4.12 6.72
CA GLN A 72 -1.39 4.48 5.46
C GLN A 72 -1.87 3.54 4.36
N VAL A 73 -2.24 4.09 3.22
CA VAL A 73 -2.53 3.35 1.99
C VAL A 73 -1.26 3.37 1.14
N THR A 74 -0.61 2.22 0.98
CA THR A 74 0.71 2.12 0.34
C THR A 74 0.62 1.76 -1.13
N ASN A 75 -0.43 1.11 -1.59
CA ASN A 75 -0.59 0.83 -3.02
C ASN A 75 -2.03 0.45 -3.27
N CYS A 76 -2.54 0.81 -4.44
CA CYS A 76 -3.81 0.29 -4.92
C CYS A 76 -3.66 -0.20 -6.35
N THR A 77 -4.37 -1.28 -6.64
CA THR A 77 -4.48 -1.87 -7.97
C THR A 77 -5.94 -2.08 -8.35
N VAL A 78 -6.17 -2.13 -9.66
CA VAL A 78 -7.44 -2.53 -10.27
C VAL A 78 -7.22 -3.69 -11.22
N SER A 79 -8.17 -4.61 -11.27
CA SER A 79 -8.18 -5.73 -12.22
C SER A 79 -9.60 -6.09 -12.66
N GLY A 80 -9.70 -6.83 -13.76
CA GLY A 80 -10.95 -7.47 -14.18
C GLY A 80 -11.19 -8.76 -13.39
N ASP A 81 -12.44 -9.18 -13.31
CA ASP A 81 -12.82 -10.46 -12.70
C ASP A 81 -12.32 -11.72 -13.44
N GLU A 82 -12.16 -11.64 -14.76
CA GLU A 82 -11.69 -12.76 -15.60
C GLU A 82 -10.21 -13.08 -15.40
N ASP A 83 -9.36 -12.08 -15.12
CA ASP A 83 -7.92 -12.26 -14.97
C ASP A 83 -7.37 -11.38 -13.82
N ARG A 84 -7.54 -11.87 -12.60
CA ARG A 84 -7.01 -11.23 -11.38
C ARG A 84 -5.48 -11.19 -11.32
N SER A 85 -4.78 -11.92 -12.20
CA SER A 85 -3.31 -11.92 -12.26
C SER A 85 -2.77 -10.66 -12.95
N ARG A 86 -3.59 -10.01 -13.79
CA ARG A 86 -3.26 -8.74 -14.44
C ARG A 86 -3.82 -7.57 -13.63
N GLN A 87 -3.01 -7.15 -12.66
CA GLN A 87 -3.31 -5.99 -11.84
C GLN A 87 -2.64 -4.74 -12.41
N TYR A 88 -3.41 -3.65 -12.48
CA TYR A 88 -2.92 -2.34 -12.91
C TYR A 88 -2.79 -1.46 -11.69
N ALA A 89 -1.57 -1.00 -11.40
CA ALA A 89 -1.32 -0.11 -10.28
C ALA A 89 -1.86 1.29 -10.59
N ILE A 90 -2.63 1.85 -9.66
CA ILE A 90 -3.27 3.16 -9.78
C ILE A 90 -2.83 4.14 -8.69
N ILE A 91 -2.29 3.64 -7.57
CA ILE A 91 -1.77 4.45 -6.45
C ILE A 91 -0.38 3.92 -6.07
N ASP A 92 0.59 4.81 -5.89
CA ASP A 92 1.95 4.48 -5.46
C ASP A 92 2.12 4.42 -3.93
N HIS A 93 3.35 4.15 -3.48
CA HIS A 93 3.75 4.04 -2.05
C HIS A 93 3.53 5.28 -1.21
N ASN A 94 3.38 6.44 -1.84
CA ASN A 94 3.12 7.70 -1.17
C ASN A 94 1.63 8.04 -1.10
N GLY A 95 0.77 7.19 -1.68
CA GLY A 95 -0.65 7.50 -1.82
C GLY A 95 -0.94 8.40 -3.02
N CYS A 96 0.00 8.53 -3.97
CA CYS A 96 -0.17 9.37 -5.14
C CYS A 96 -0.69 8.57 -6.33
N SER A 97 -1.61 9.17 -7.07
CA SER A 97 -2.18 8.58 -8.27
C SER A 97 -1.13 8.43 -9.36
N LEU A 98 -1.11 7.25 -9.96
CA LEU A 98 -0.36 6.93 -11.17
C LEU A 98 -1.16 7.28 -12.43
N GLU A 99 -2.47 7.46 -12.30
CA GLU A 99 -3.43 7.69 -13.39
C GLU A 99 -4.36 8.85 -13.02
N SER A 100 -3.81 10.06 -12.90
CA SER A 100 -4.51 11.25 -12.36
C SER A 100 -5.77 11.66 -13.14
N SER A 101 -5.92 11.21 -14.39
CA SER A 101 -7.12 11.42 -15.19
C SER A 101 -8.29 10.49 -14.83
N LEU A 102 -8.02 9.38 -14.13
CA LEU A 102 -9.02 8.37 -13.77
C LEU A 102 -9.18 8.22 -12.26
N PHE A 103 -8.09 8.33 -11.50
CA PHE A 103 -8.08 8.19 -10.05
C PHE A 103 -7.41 9.41 -9.41
N GLY A 104 -7.99 9.93 -8.33
CA GLY A 104 -7.36 10.93 -7.48
C GLY A 104 -6.29 10.33 -6.57
N ASP A 105 -5.50 11.20 -5.95
CA ASP A 105 -4.60 10.81 -4.85
C ASP A 105 -5.41 10.30 -3.66
N VAL A 106 -4.76 9.59 -2.73
CA VAL A 106 -5.40 9.13 -1.50
C VAL A 106 -5.72 10.33 -0.60
N GLU A 107 -7.00 10.46 -0.26
CA GLU A 107 -7.50 11.46 0.68
C GLU A 107 -7.63 10.85 2.08
N TYR A 108 -6.91 11.37 3.07
CA TYR A 108 -7.05 10.95 4.47
C TYR A 108 -8.08 11.84 5.19
N LEU A 109 -9.27 11.30 5.41
CA LEU A 109 -10.39 11.98 6.07
C LEU A 109 -10.28 11.97 7.59
N SER A 110 -9.57 10.98 8.14
CA SER A 110 -9.18 10.87 9.54
C SER A 110 -8.02 9.88 9.69
N ASP A 111 -7.43 9.77 10.88
CA ASP A 111 -6.33 8.85 11.18
C ASP A 111 -6.58 7.38 10.78
N PHE A 112 -7.84 6.96 10.62
CA PHE A 112 -8.22 5.59 10.25
C PHE A 112 -9.25 5.53 9.12
N ARG A 113 -9.41 6.62 8.36
CA ARG A 113 -10.29 6.66 7.19
C ARG A 113 -9.60 7.35 6.04
N ALA A 114 -9.49 6.65 4.92
CA ALA A 114 -8.97 7.18 3.69
C ALA A 114 -9.94 6.92 2.54
N GLY A 115 -9.76 7.61 1.41
CA GLY A 115 -10.42 7.22 0.19
C GLY A 115 -9.70 7.62 -1.07
N VAL A 116 -10.12 7.02 -2.18
CA VAL A 116 -9.56 7.26 -3.52
C VAL A 116 -10.70 7.74 -4.42
N PRO A 117 -10.69 9.01 -4.86
CA PRO A 117 -11.63 9.51 -5.85
C PRO A 117 -11.45 8.79 -7.18
N ASN A 118 -12.56 8.49 -7.86
CA ASN A 118 -12.59 7.96 -9.22
C ASN A 118 -13.70 8.69 -10.00
N PRO A 119 -13.40 9.88 -10.55
CA PRO A 119 -14.39 10.68 -11.28
C PRO A 119 -14.92 10.00 -12.54
N PHE A 120 -14.16 9.06 -13.11
CA PHE A 120 -14.51 8.38 -14.36
C PHE A 120 -14.37 6.86 -14.18
N PRO A 121 -15.45 6.16 -13.78
CA PRO A 121 -15.44 4.71 -13.62
C PRO A 121 -14.86 4.02 -14.85
N ILE A 122 -14.03 3.01 -14.59
CA ILE A 122 -13.36 2.27 -15.65
C ILE A 122 -14.05 0.93 -15.88
N ARG A 123 -13.81 0.37 -17.06
CA ARG A 123 -14.10 -1.03 -17.37
C ARG A 123 -12.94 -1.62 -18.14
N PHE A 124 -12.59 -2.86 -17.82
CA PHE A 124 -11.61 -3.61 -18.62
C PHE A 124 -12.22 -4.08 -19.94
N ARG A 125 -11.45 -3.96 -21.03
CA ARG A 125 -11.85 -4.49 -22.34
C ARG A 125 -12.02 -6.00 -22.24
N GLY A 126 -13.18 -6.50 -22.68
CA GLY A 126 -13.53 -7.92 -22.60
C GLY A 126 -14.93 -8.12 -22.04
N ASN A 127 -15.22 -9.35 -21.60
CA ASN A 127 -16.53 -9.70 -21.04
C ASN A 127 -16.60 -9.48 -19.51
N SER A 128 -15.54 -8.90 -18.93
CA SER A 128 -15.53 -8.42 -17.55
C SER A 128 -16.54 -7.28 -17.33
N SER A 129 -17.47 -7.50 -16.40
CA SER A 129 -18.43 -6.47 -15.95
C SER A 129 -18.11 -5.93 -14.56
N THR A 130 -17.05 -6.44 -13.94
CA THR A 130 -16.64 -6.13 -12.57
C THR A 130 -15.22 -5.60 -12.55
N VAL A 131 -15.01 -4.48 -11.86
CA VAL A 131 -13.68 -4.00 -11.51
C VAL A 131 -13.40 -4.38 -10.06
N ILE A 132 -12.31 -5.11 -9.86
CA ILE A 132 -11.81 -5.45 -8.52
C ILE A 132 -10.81 -4.37 -8.14
N PHE A 133 -11.16 -3.58 -7.13
CA PHE A 133 -10.28 -2.61 -6.50
C PHE A 133 -9.63 -3.25 -5.27
N TYR A 134 -8.31 -3.14 -5.16
CA TYR A 134 -7.54 -3.71 -4.06
C TYR A 134 -6.52 -2.68 -3.58
N CYS A 135 -6.37 -2.50 -2.27
CA CYS A 135 -5.30 -1.70 -1.70
C CYS A 135 -4.57 -2.43 -0.57
N ILE A 136 -3.28 -2.14 -0.45
CA ILE A 136 -2.46 -2.50 0.70
C ILE A 136 -2.59 -1.38 1.73
N THR A 137 -3.02 -1.74 2.94
CA THR A 137 -3.16 -0.81 4.07
C THR A 137 -2.20 -1.21 5.19
N THR A 138 -1.49 -0.24 5.74
CA THR A 138 -0.55 -0.42 6.84
C THR A 138 -0.85 0.57 7.95
N LEU A 139 -0.26 0.34 9.13
CA LEU A 139 -0.34 1.26 10.26
C LEU A 139 1.05 1.84 10.54
N ILE A 140 1.17 3.16 10.42
CA ILE A 140 2.39 3.90 10.72
C ILE A 140 2.30 4.56 12.09
N PRO A 141 3.42 4.69 12.83
CA PRO A 141 3.44 5.43 14.08
C PRO A 141 3.03 6.88 13.88
N ARG A 142 2.35 7.43 14.88
CA ARG A 142 2.06 8.87 14.94
C ARG A 142 3.31 9.64 15.31
N GLU A 143 3.62 10.71 14.58
CA GLU A 143 4.70 11.64 14.90
C GLU A 143 4.13 12.95 15.44
N HIS A 144 4.68 13.47 16.54
CA HIS A 144 4.32 14.78 17.09
C HIS A 144 2.80 15.08 17.14
N SER A 145 2.02 14.09 17.56
CA SER A 145 0.54 14.08 17.65
C SER A 145 -0.29 14.05 16.35
N ASN A 146 0.34 14.05 15.17
CA ASN A 146 -0.34 14.02 13.87
C ASN A 146 0.13 12.85 12.98
N CYS A 147 -0.68 12.50 11.99
CA CYS A 147 -0.31 11.57 10.93
C CYS A 147 0.29 12.38 9.77
N GLU A 148 1.60 12.26 9.55
CA GLU A 148 2.23 12.89 8.40
C GLU A 148 2.05 12.00 7.16
N HIS A 149 1.26 12.49 6.20
CA HIS A 149 1.10 11.86 4.90
C HIS A 149 1.83 12.68 3.84
N VAL A 150 2.43 11.99 2.87
CA VAL A 150 3.09 12.63 1.74
C VAL A 150 2.03 13.41 0.95
N LYS A 151 2.34 14.68 0.65
CA LYS A 151 1.53 15.47 -0.27
C LYS A 151 2.00 15.23 -1.69
N CYS A 152 1.11 14.77 -2.53
CA CYS A 152 1.39 14.56 -3.94
C CYS A 152 1.60 15.91 -4.64
N ALA A 153 2.58 15.97 -5.53
CA ALA A 153 2.79 17.17 -6.34
C ALA A 153 1.61 17.33 -7.32
N ASN A 154 1.18 18.56 -7.55
CA ASN A 154 0.17 18.85 -8.58
C ASN A 154 0.69 18.35 -9.94
N LYS A 155 0.05 17.31 -10.46
CA LYS A 155 0.26 16.86 -11.84
C LYS A 155 -0.75 17.60 -12.70
N ASN A 156 -0.29 18.69 -13.34
CA ASN A 156 -1.06 19.45 -14.33
C ASN A 156 -1.30 18.62 -15.60
#